data_AF-A0A1B8XXI2-F1
#
_entry.id   AF-A0A1B8XXI2-F1
#
_cell.length_a   1.000
_cell.length_b   1.000
_cell.length_c   1.000
_cell.angle_alpha   90.00
_cell.angle_beta   90.00
_cell.angle_gamma   90.00
#
_symmetry.space_group_name_H-M   'P 1'
#
loop_
_entity.id
_entity.type
_entity.pdbx_description
1 polymer ?
#
loop_
_entity_poly.entity_id
_entity_poly.type
_entity_poly.pdbx_seq_one_letter_code
_entity_poly.pdbx_strand_id
1 'polypeptide(L)' 'VLRMFFDCLYDEEVISEDAFYKWESSKDPAEQEGKGVALKSVTAFFTWLQEAEEESEDN' A
#
# COMPACT_ATOMS: atom_id res chain seq x y z
N VAL A 1 -2.51 -14.01 -1.55
CA VAL A 1 -1.20 -14.31 -0.91
C VAL A 1 -0.45 -13.01 -0.62
N LEU A 2 -0.13 -12.16 -1.61
CA LEU A 2 0.61 -10.91 -1.36
C LEU A 2 -0.10 -9.95 -0.38
N ARG A 3 -1.42 -9.81 -0.51
CA ARG A 3 -2.28 -9.04 0.41
C ARG A 3 -2.02 -9.35 1.89
N MET A 4 -1.97 -10.64 2.26
CA MET A 4 -1.81 -11.07 3.65
C MET A 4 -0.48 -10.62 4.26
N PHE A 5 0.57 -10.45 3.44
CA PHE A 5 1.83 -9.91 3.91
C PHE A 5 1.73 -8.40 4.17
N PHE A 6 1.05 -7.66 3.31
CA PHE A 6 0.84 -6.22 3.52
C PHE A 6 -0.04 -5.93 4.74
N ASP A 7 -1.10 -6.73 4.95
CA ASP A 7 -1.90 -6.64 6.18
C ASP A 7 -1.03 -6.86 7.42
N CYS A 8 -0.25 -7.95 7.45
CA CYS A 8 0.62 -8.25 8.59
C CYS A 8 1.71 -7.18 8.82
N LEU A 9 2.31 -6.65 7.75
CA LEU A 9 3.35 -5.62 7.87
C LEU A 9 2.78 -4.29 8.34
N TYR A 10 1.55 -3.98 7.97
CA TYR A 10 0.85 -2.77 8.40
C TYR A 10 0.39 -2.89 9.85
N ASP A 11 -0.23 -4.03 10.23
CA ASP A 11 -0.68 -4.30 11.60
C ASP A 11 0.46 -4.30 12.62
N GLU A 12 1.64 -4.77 12.21
CA GLU A 12 2.86 -4.77 13.03
C GLU A 12 3.66 -3.45 12.94
N GLU A 13 3.07 -2.39 12.37
CA GLU A 13 3.66 -1.05 12.23
C GLU A 13 5.02 -1.01 11.50
N VAL A 14 5.31 -2.03 10.68
CA VAL A 14 6.56 -2.11 9.89
C VAL A 14 6.51 -1.19 8.67
N ILE A 15 5.32 -1.02 8.10
CA ILE A 15 5.07 -0.10 6.99
C ILE A 15 3.97 0.88 7.39
N SER A 16 4.10 2.13 6.93
CA SER A 16 3.04 3.13 7.03
C SER A 16 2.33 3.30 5.70
N GLU A 17 1.11 3.81 5.76
CA GLU A 17 0.34 4.27 4.60
C GLU A 17 1.16 5.24 3.73
N ASP A 18 1.78 6.21 4.37
CA ASP A 18 2.71 7.18 3.77
C ASP A 18 3.84 6.54 2.95
N ALA A 19 4.45 5.49 3.49
CA ALA A 19 5.52 4.75 2.81
C ALA A 19 4.97 3.98 1.60
N PHE A 20 3.75 3.46 1.73
CA PHE A 20 3.08 2.71 0.69
C PHE A 20 2.69 3.61 -0.50
N TYR A 21 2.15 4.81 -0.27
CA TYR A 21 1.86 5.79 -1.34
C TYR A 21 3.13 6.31 -2.02
N LYS A 22 4.20 6.51 -1.26
CA LYS A 22 5.52 6.85 -1.84
C LYS A 22 6.03 5.73 -2.74
N TRP A 23 5.94 4.49 -2.29
CA TRP A 23 6.31 3.34 -3.12
C TRP A 23 5.43 3.24 -4.37
N GLU A 24 4.11 3.44 -4.25
CA GLU A 24 3.18 3.40 -5.39
C GLU A 24 3.54 4.42 -6.48
N SER A 25 3.75 5.68 -6.07
CA SER A 25 4.06 6.80 -6.98
C SER A 25 5.51 6.84 -7.46
N SER A 26 6.39 6.05 -6.85
CA SER A 26 7.81 6.02 -7.17
C SER A 26 8.12 5.63 -8.61
N LYS A 27 9.05 6.37 -9.20
CA LYS A 27 9.61 6.16 -10.55
C LYS A 27 11.04 5.61 -10.50
N ASP A 28 11.53 5.22 -9.32
CA ASP A 28 12.86 4.62 -9.20
C ASP A 28 12.94 3.36 -10.08
N PRO A 29 13.88 3.28 -11.05
CA PRO A 29 14.08 2.09 -11.88
C PRO A 29 14.25 0.79 -11.08
N ALA A 30 14.87 0.86 -9.90
CA ALA A 30 15.08 -0.30 -9.03
C ALA A 30 13.77 -0.87 -8.46
N GLU A 31 12.73 -0.04 -8.36
CA GLU A 31 11.42 -0.43 -7.81
C GLU A 31 10.40 -0.80 -8.89
N GLN A 32 10.75 -0.73 -10.18
CA GLN A 32 9.77 -0.97 -11.26
C GLN A 32 9.55 -2.44 -11.57
N GLU A 33 10.58 -3.28 -11.38
CA GLU A 33 10.48 -4.70 -11.71
C GLU A 33 9.43 -5.39 -10.81
N GLY A 34 8.45 -6.04 -11.43
CA GLY A 34 7.37 -6.74 -10.71
C GLY A 34 6.33 -5.84 -10.05
N LYS A 35 6.56 -4.53 -9.92
CA LYS A 35 5.64 -3.58 -9.25
C LYS A 35 4.22 -3.61 -9.83
N GLY A 36 4.07 -3.64 -11.15
CA GLY A 36 2.73 -3.69 -11.77
C GLY A 36 1.94 -4.96 -11.40
N VAL A 37 2.61 -6.09 -11.19
CA VAL A 37 1.96 -7.34 -10.74
C VAL A 37 1.63 -7.27 -9.25
N ALA A 38 2.54 -6.69 -8.45
CA ALA A 38 2.32 -6.47 -7.03
C ALA A 38 1.11 -5.55 -6.80
N LEU A 39 1.07 -4.38 -7.44
CA LEU A 39 -0.03 -3.40 -7.35
C LEU A 39 -1.40 -4.01 -7.67
N LYS A 40 -1.51 -4.77 -8.76
CA LYS A 40 -2.75 -5.48 -9.12
C LYS A 40 -3.18 -6.52 -8.08
N SER A 41 -2.21 -7.11 -7.39
CA SER A 41 -2.47 -8.16 -6.39
C SER A 41 -2.85 -7.59 -5.03
N VAL A 42 -2.57 -6.30 -4.77
CA VAL A 42 -2.84 -5.61 -3.51
C VAL A 42 -3.82 -4.44 -3.67
N THR A 43 -4.55 -4.34 -4.79
CA THR A 43 -5.50 -3.23 -5.03
C THR A 43 -6.54 -3.08 -3.92
N ALA A 44 -7.04 -4.17 -3.36
CA ALA A 44 -7.97 -4.11 -2.24
C ALA A 44 -7.35 -3.54 -0.95
N PHE A 45 -6.02 -3.60 -0.79
CA PHE A 45 -5.31 -3.01 0.35
C PHE A 45 -5.23 -1.49 0.19
N PHE A 46 -4.94 -1.03 -1.03
CA PHE A 46 -5.01 0.40 -1.39
C PHE A 46 -6.38 1.00 -1.14
N THR A 47 -7.44 0.35 -1.61
CA THR A 47 -8.81 0.86 -1.41
C THR A 47 -9.13 1.00 0.08
N TRP A 48 -8.75 0.02 0.89
CA TRP A 48 -8.97 0.07 2.33
C TRP A 48 -8.19 1.19 3.02
N LEU A 49 -6.93 1.43 2.64
CA LEU A 49 -6.14 2.55 3.18
C LEU A 49 -6.79 3.90 2.86
N GLN A 50 -7.17 4.12 1.60
CA GLN A 50 -7.83 5.36 1.17
C GLN A 50 -9.16 5.62 1.88
N GLU A 51 -10.00 4.59 2.04
CA GLU A 51 -11.25 4.70 2.78
C GLU A 51 -11.01 5.07 4.25
N ALA A 52 -9.97 4.54 4.88
CA ALA A 52 -9.60 4.86 6.26
C ALA A 52 -9.06 6.30 6.40
N GLU A 53 -8.29 6.78 5.42
CA GLU A 53 -7.81 8.16 5.37
C GLU A 53 -8.99 9.14 5.25
N GLU A 54 -9.90 8.93 4.30
CA GLU A 54 -11.10 9.75 4.09
C GLU A 54 -12.00 9.79 5.35
N GLU A 55 -12.22 8.66 6.04
CA GLU A 55 -12.99 8.61 7.29
C GLU A 55 -12.31 9.36 8.45
N SER A 56 -10.98 9.50 8.43
CA SER A 56 -10.22 10.17 9.49
C SER A 56 -10.17 11.70 9.34
N GLU A 57 -10.30 12.22 8.10
CA GLU A 57 -10.33 13.66 7.82
C GLU A 57 -11.70 14.31 8.05
N ASP A 58 -12.77 13.51 7.99
CA ASP A 58 -14.17 13.96 8.15
C ASP A 58 -14.65 14.12 9.62
N ASN A 59 -13.75 14.01 10.61
CA ASN A 59 -14.06 14.07 12.05
C ASN A 59 -13.38 15.24 12.80
#